data_AF-A0A661M2Y9-F1
#
_entry.id   AF-A0A661M2Y9-F1
#
_cell.length_a   1.000
_cell.length_b   1.000
_cell.length_c   1.000
_cell.angle_alpha   90.00
_cell.angle_beta   90.00
_cell.angle_gamma   90.00
#
_symmetry.space_group_name_H-M   'P 1'
#
loop_
_entity.id
_entity.type
_entity.pdbx_description
1 polymer ?
#
loop_
_entity_poly.entity_id
_entity_poly.type
_entity_poly.pdbx_seq_one_letter_code
_entity_poly.pdbx_strand_id
1 'polypeptide(L)'
;MLGKLEESLKSVVDRIARSNRIDEATVSKIVKDIQRAMLQADVNVKLVMSLSSKIKERSLKEKPKLNPREHVIKVVYEELVNIIGESTPIELKAQTIMMVGLQGSGKTTSTAKLARYFQKKGLKVGVIAADTFRPGAYDQLQQLCEDEGIAFYGEKGEEDAVGVAARGIEEFDRFDVKIVDTAGRHALEDDLIEEMINIKNVIHPDHRFLVMDAAIGQQAGEQAKRFHEAIE
;
A
#
# COMPACT_ATOMS: atom_id res chain seq x y z
N MET A 1 -2.01 9.37 -13.85
CA MET A 1 -1.55 10.41 -12.91
C MET A 1 -0.03 10.59 -12.90
N LEU A 2 0.77 9.52 -12.86
CA LEU A 2 2.25 9.65 -12.81
C LEU A 2 2.95 9.98 -14.15
N GLY A 3 2.27 9.93 -15.30
CA GLY A 3 2.91 10.16 -16.61
C GLY A 3 3.62 11.52 -16.73
N LYS A 4 3.04 12.59 -16.17
CA LYS A 4 3.68 13.91 -16.14
C LYS A 4 4.91 13.96 -15.22
N LEU A 5 4.88 13.22 -14.11
CA LEU A 5 6.03 13.07 -13.23
C LEU A 5 7.14 12.29 -13.93
N GLU A 6 6.80 11.20 -14.62
CA GLU A 6 7.73 10.41 -15.41
C GLU A 6 8.43 11.25 -16.48
N GLU A 7 7.66 11.99 -17.29
CA GLU A 7 8.21 12.89 -18.32
C GLU A 7 9.13 13.96 -17.72
N SER A 8 8.72 14.54 -16.60
CA SER A 8 9.51 15.57 -15.90
C SER A 8 10.80 15.00 -15.33
N LEU A 9 10.76 13.82 -14.71
CA LEU A 9 11.94 13.14 -14.18
C LEU A 9 12.88 12.70 -15.30
N LYS A 10 12.36 12.17 -16.42
CA LYS A 10 13.17 11.86 -17.62
C LYS A 10 13.87 13.12 -18.16
N SER A 11 13.14 14.23 -18.29
CA SER A 11 13.70 15.52 -18.72
C SER A 11 14.82 16.02 -17.79
N VAL A 12 14.66 15.84 -16.47
CA VAL A 12 15.69 16.16 -15.48
C VAL A 12 16.95 15.29 -15.68
N VAL A 13 16.77 13.98 -15.83
CA VAL A 13 17.88 13.03 -16.07
C VAL A 13 18.61 13.36 -17.38
N ASP A 14 17.88 13.62 -18.46
CA ASP A 14 18.43 14.01 -19.75
C ASP A 14 19.25 15.30 -19.65
N ARG A 15 18.77 16.26 -18.88
CA ARG A 15 19.48 17.52 -18.64
C ARG A 15 20.76 17.30 -17.85
N ILE A 16 20.77 16.42 -16.85
CA ILE A 16 21.99 16.06 -16.11
C ILE A 16 22.99 15.40 -17.06
N ALA A 17 22.53 14.45 -17.86
CA ALA A 17 23.36 13.71 -18.80
C ALA A 17 24.03 14.63 -19.85
N ARG A 18 23.32 15.64 -20.35
CA ARG A 18 23.81 16.61 -21.35
C ARG A 18 24.59 17.78 -20.76
N SER A 19 24.57 17.99 -19.43
CA SER A 19 25.23 19.15 -18.80
C SER A 19 26.75 19.06 -18.87
N ASN A 20 27.41 19.99 -19.56
CA ASN A 20 28.87 20.02 -19.69
C ASN A 20 29.62 20.05 -18.34
N ARG A 21 29.06 20.75 -17.35
CA ARG A 21 29.59 20.83 -15.98
C ARG A 21 28.45 20.70 -14.97
N ILE A 22 28.73 20.06 -13.84
CA ILE A 22 27.81 19.98 -12.70
C ILE A 22 28.37 20.92 -11.62
N ASP A 23 27.75 22.09 -11.50
CA ASP A 23 28.02 23.05 -10.43
C ASP A 23 26.77 23.28 -9.56
N GLU A 24 26.91 24.05 -8.48
CA GLU A 24 25.81 24.31 -7.54
C GLU A 24 24.57 24.92 -8.22
N ALA A 25 24.78 25.79 -9.21
CA ALA A 25 23.68 26.39 -9.97
C ALA A 25 22.92 25.32 -10.76
N THR A 26 23.64 24.39 -11.39
CA THR A 26 23.06 23.27 -12.14
C THR A 26 22.25 22.36 -11.21
N VAL A 27 22.84 21.93 -10.09
CA VAL A 27 22.16 21.10 -9.07
C VAL A 27 20.90 21.81 -8.53
N SER A 28 20.99 23.10 -8.22
CA SER A 28 19.84 23.86 -7.70
C SER A 28 18.71 23.97 -8.72
N LYS A 29 19.02 24.05 -10.02
CA LYS A 29 18.01 24.06 -11.08
C LYS A 29 17.31 22.71 -11.21
N ILE A 30 18.07 21.62 -11.18
CA ILE A 30 17.57 20.24 -11.19
C ILE A 30 16.61 20.01 -10.03
N VAL A 31 17.02 20.37 -8.81
CA VAL A 31 16.22 20.21 -7.60
C VAL A 31 14.90 20.97 -7.71
N LYS A 32 14.92 22.21 -8.22
CA LYS A 32 13.70 23.00 -8.45
C LYS A 32 12.75 22.35 -9.47
N ASP A 33 13.29 21.75 -10.52
CA ASP A 33 12.48 21.08 -11.55
C ASP A 33 11.83 19.79 -11.00
N ILE A 34 12.58 18.98 -10.22
CA ILE A 34 12.04 17.82 -9.49
C ILE A 34 10.94 18.27 -8.51
N GLN A 35 11.21 19.31 -7.73
CA GLN A 35 10.25 19.87 -6.78
C GLN A 35 8.94 20.28 -7.46
N ARG A 36 9.00 20.99 -8.58
CA ARG A 36 7.80 21.38 -9.35
C ARG A 36 7.05 20.16 -9.86
N ALA A 37 7.75 19.18 -10.41
CA ALA A 37 7.15 17.97 -10.95
C ALA A 37 6.39 17.17 -9.87
N MET A 38 6.99 17.02 -8.68
CA MET A 38 6.36 16.31 -7.57
C MET A 38 5.17 17.08 -6.99
N LEU A 39 5.26 18.40 -6.85
CA LEU A 39 4.12 19.22 -6.39
C LEU A 39 2.96 19.19 -7.39
N GLN A 40 3.24 19.18 -8.70
CA GLN A 40 2.23 19.02 -9.74
C GLN A 40 1.59 17.61 -9.77
N ALA A 41 2.27 16.62 -9.19
CA ALA A 41 1.78 15.25 -9.04
C ALA A 41 1.11 15.01 -7.67
N ASP A 42 0.70 16.08 -6.97
CA ASP A 42 0.06 16.03 -5.66
C ASP A 42 0.87 15.27 -4.60
N VAL A 43 2.20 15.32 -4.66
CA VAL A 43 3.08 14.80 -3.61
C VAL A 43 3.14 15.77 -2.43
N ASN A 44 3.26 15.24 -1.22
CA ASN A 44 3.16 16.05 0.00
C ASN A 44 4.28 17.09 0.07
N VAL A 45 3.91 18.34 0.37
CA VAL A 45 4.86 19.46 0.39
C VAL A 45 6.03 19.19 1.34
N LYS A 46 5.79 18.63 2.53
CA LYS A 46 6.87 18.33 3.48
C LYS A 46 7.83 17.28 2.94
N LEU A 47 7.29 16.23 2.29
CA LEU A 47 8.10 15.20 1.63
C LEU A 47 8.94 15.80 0.49
N VAL A 48 8.34 16.63 -0.38
CA VAL A 48 9.05 17.27 -1.49
C VAL A 48 10.18 18.18 -0.99
N MET A 49 9.93 18.98 0.06
CA MET A 49 10.96 19.88 0.62
C MET A 49 12.10 19.10 1.27
N SER A 50 11.78 18.04 2.02
CA SER A 50 12.76 17.14 2.63
C SER A 50 13.63 16.48 1.56
N LEU A 51 13.00 15.92 0.53
CA LEU A 51 13.67 15.32 -0.62
C LEU A 51 14.62 16.29 -1.32
N SER A 52 14.11 17.48 -1.64
CA SER A 52 14.85 18.50 -2.37
C SER A 52 16.09 18.94 -1.60
N SER A 53 15.97 19.06 -0.28
CA SER A 53 17.07 19.41 0.62
C SER A 53 18.13 18.30 0.65
N LYS A 54 17.72 17.03 0.80
CA LYS A 54 18.62 15.88 0.80
C LYS A 54 19.35 15.71 -0.53
N ILE A 55 18.64 15.81 -1.66
CA ILE A 55 19.26 15.74 -3.00
C ILE A 55 20.30 16.85 -3.15
N LYS A 56 19.97 18.11 -2.79
CA LYS A 56 20.91 19.24 -2.89
C LYS A 56 22.14 19.00 -2.02
N GLU A 57 21.93 18.63 -0.76
CA GLU A 57 23.01 18.41 0.19
C GLU A 57 23.95 17.28 -0.27
N ARG A 58 23.39 16.11 -0.57
CA ARG A 58 24.16 14.92 -0.97
C ARG A 58 24.90 15.15 -2.30
N SER A 59 24.27 15.82 -3.26
CA SER A 59 24.88 16.13 -4.55
C SER A 59 26.10 17.06 -4.44
N LEU A 60 26.13 17.95 -3.44
CA LEU A 60 27.19 18.96 -3.28
C LEU A 60 28.27 18.56 -2.27
N LYS A 61 27.90 17.86 -1.19
CA LYS A 61 28.81 17.55 -0.08
C LYS A 61 29.40 16.15 -0.17
N GLU A 62 28.72 15.19 -0.78
CA GLU A 62 29.28 13.84 -0.90
C GLU A 62 30.42 13.82 -1.91
N LYS A 63 31.53 13.18 -1.53
CA LYS A 63 32.66 13.02 -2.44
C LYS A 63 32.26 12.03 -3.54
N PRO A 64 32.27 12.43 -4.82
CA PRO A 64 31.82 11.56 -5.91
C PRO A 64 32.81 10.40 -6.07
N LYS A 65 32.29 9.16 -6.04
CA LYS A 65 33.04 7.95 -6.41
C LYS A 65 32.98 7.66 -7.91
N LEU A 66 32.01 8.26 -8.60
CA LEU A 66 31.76 8.18 -10.04
C LEU A 66 32.03 9.55 -10.68
N ASN A 67 31.81 9.68 -11.99
CA ASN A 67 31.83 11.00 -12.58
C ASN A 67 30.72 11.88 -11.96
N PRO A 68 30.88 13.22 -11.92
CA PRO A 68 29.93 14.10 -11.23
C PRO A 68 28.48 14.00 -11.72
N ARG A 69 28.24 13.65 -12.99
CA ARG A 69 26.89 13.50 -13.56
C ARG A 69 26.21 12.24 -13.00
N GLU A 70 26.90 11.11 -13.05
CA GLU A 70 26.43 9.85 -12.50
C GLU A 70 26.21 9.92 -11.00
N HIS A 71 27.07 10.64 -10.28
CA HIS A 71 26.89 10.88 -8.86
C HIS A 71 25.55 11.57 -8.56
N VAL A 72 25.23 12.65 -9.28
CA VAL A 72 23.94 13.36 -9.09
C VAL A 72 22.74 12.49 -9.48
N ILE A 73 22.81 11.76 -10.60
CA ILE A 73 21.73 10.83 -11.01
C ILE A 73 21.51 9.77 -9.93
N LYS A 74 22.59 9.19 -9.41
CA LYS A 74 22.54 8.20 -8.35
C LYS A 74 21.90 8.76 -7.07
N VAL A 75 22.32 9.96 -6.63
CA VAL A 75 21.74 10.63 -5.46
C VAL A 75 20.23 10.85 -5.65
N VAL A 76 19.81 11.36 -6.81
CA VAL A 76 18.38 11.55 -7.12
C VAL A 76 17.63 10.22 -7.06
N TYR A 77 18.16 9.17 -7.69
CA TYR A 77 17.55 7.85 -7.68
C TYR A 77 17.42 7.27 -6.26
N GLU A 78 18.49 7.28 -5.48
CA GLU A 78 18.49 6.76 -4.11
C GLU A 78 17.50 7.52 -3.23
N GLU A 79 17.44 8.85 -3.33
CA GLU A 79 16.50 9.62 -2.54
C GLU A 79 15.03 9.41 -2.96
N LEU A 80 14.76 9.16 -4.25
CA LEU A 80 13.43 8.75 -4.72
C LEU A 80 13.04 7.38 -4.17
N VAL A 81 13.97 6.42 -4.15
CA VAL A 81 13.75 5.09 -3.55
C VAL A 81 13.50 5.20 -2.05
N ASN A 82 14.29 6.03 -1.34
CA ASN A 82 14.16 6.24 0.09
C ASN A 82 12.78 6.79 0.51
N ILE A 83 12.09 7.54 -0.35
CA ILE A 83 10.73 8.02 -0.06
C ILE A 83 9.71 6.89 -0.13
N ILE A 84 9.89 5.93 -1.03
CA ILE A 84 8.97 4.79 -1.17
C ILE A 84 9.04 3.90 0.08
N GLY A 85 10.22 3.82 0.69
CA GLY A 85 10.46 3.04 1.90
C GLY A 85 10.91 1.61 1.60
N GLU A 86 11.05 0.81 2.66
CA GLU A 86 11.45 -0.58 2.57
C GLU A 86 10.25 -1.49 2.34
N SER A 87 10.45 -2.56 1.57
CA SER A 87 9.42 -3.58 1.38
C SER A 87 9.35 -4.50 2.60
N THR A 88 8.15 -4.75 3.11
CA THR A 88 7.91 -5.81 4.11
C THR A 88 7.82 -7.17 3.40
N PRO A 89 8.70 -8.14 3.69
CA PRO A 89 8.59 -9.48 3.12
C PRO A 89 7.37 -10.19 3.71
N ILE A 90 6.59 -10.85 2.86
CA ILE A 90 5.50 -11.73 3.27
C ILE A 90 6.05 -13.16 3.29
N GLU A 91 6.10 -13.75 4.48
CA GLU A 91 6.61 -15.11 4.66
C GLU A 91 5.63 -16.15 4.09
N LEU A 92 6.14 -17.22 3.49
CA LEU A 92 5.33 -18.33 2.98
C LEU A 92 5.09 -19.37 4.09
N LYS A 93 4.42 -18.95 5.15
CA LYS A 93 4.09 -19.79 6.31
C LYS A 93 2.62 -19.64 6.69
N ALA A 94 2.19 -20.46 7.65
CA ALA A 94 0.85 -20.33 8.20
C ALA A 94 0.66 -18.95 8.86
N GLN A 95 -0.43 -18.27 8.51
CA GLN A 95 -0.71 -16.90 8.98
C GLN A 95 -2.18 -16.51 8.77
N THR A 96 -2.69 -15.65 9.65
CA THR A 96 -3.98 -14.98 9.52
C THR A 96 -3.77 -13.53 9.07
N ILE A 97 -4.43 -13.14 7.99
CA ILE A 97 -4.33 -11.80 7.38
C ILE A 97 -5.70 -11.13 7.44
N MET A 98 -5.74 -9.94 8.01
CA MET A 98 -6.91 -9.08 8.03
C MET A 98 -6.75 -7.99 6.98
N MET A 99 -7.70 -7.90 6.05
CA MET A 99 -7.71 -6.93 4.96
C MET A 99 -8.58 -5.74 5.35
N VAL A 100 -8.00 -4.54 5.40
CA VAL A 100 -8.66 -3.32 5.90
C VAL A 100 -8.53 -2.17 4.90
N GLY A 101 -9.35 -1.13 5.05
CA GLY A 101 -9.35 0.04 4.17
C GLY A 101 -10.73 0.49 3.70
N LEU A 102 -10.77 1.62 3.01
CA LEU A 102 -12.02 2.29 2.64
C LEU A 102 -12.87 1.52 1.62
N GLN A 103 -14.15 1.88 1.54
CA GLN A 103 -15.02 1.43 0.45
C GLN A 103 -14.39 1.77 -0.90
N GLY A 104 -14.47 0.83 -1.86
CA GLY A 104 -13.97 1.06 -3.21
C GLY A 104 -12.44 1.06 -3.35
N SER A 105 -11.66 0.86 -2.28
CA SER A 105 -10.19 0.80 -2.37
C SER A 105 -9.65 -0.46 -3.06
N GLY A 106 -10.53 -1.42 -3.38
CA GLY A 106 -10.16 -2.68 -4.00
C GLY A 106 -9.82 -3.81 -3.03
N LYS A 107 -10.26 -3.73 -1.76
CA LYS A 107 -10.07 -4.79 -0.74
C LYS A 107 -10.47 -6.18 -1.23
N THR A 108 -11.75 -6.39 -1.52
CA THR A 108 -12.31 -7.69 -1.94
C THR A 108 -11.56 -8.30 -3.14
N THR A 109 -11.21 -7.49 -4.14
CA THR A 109 -10.41 -7.94 -5.29
C THR A 109 -8.98 -8.28 -4.89
N SER A 110 -8.37 -7.50 -4.00
CA SER A 110 -7.01 -7.73 -3.51
C SER A 110 -6.95 -8.96 -2.60
N THR A 111 -7.98 -9.21 -1.80
CA THR A 111 -8.17 -10.42 -0.98
C THR A 111 -8.11 -11.67 -1.85
N ALA A 112 -8.91 -11.74 -2.92
CA ALA A 112 -8.89 -12.88 -3.85
C ALA A 112 -7.53 -13.06 -4.55
N LYS A 113 -6.91 -11.96 -5.00
CA LYS A 113 -5.58 -11.99 -5.62
C LYS A 113 -4.49 -12.46 -4.65
N LEU A 114 -4.53 -12.01 -3.40
CA LEU A 114 -3.59 -12.43 -2.36
C LEU A 114 -3.77 -13.91 -2.03
N ALA A 115 -5.01 -14.38 -1.93
CA ALA A 115 -5.29 -15.79 -1.73
C ALA A 115 -4.74 -16.64 -2.89
N ARG A 116 -4.98 -16.21 -4.14
CA ARG A 116 -4.41 -16.86 -5.32
C ARG A 116 -2.88 -16.86 -5.33
N TYR A 117 -2.25 -15.79 -4.85
CA TYR A 117 -0.79 -15.72 -4.71
C TYR A 117 -0.27 -16.83 -3.78
N PHE A 118 -0.81 -16.97 -2.57
CA PHE A 118 -0.38 -18.02 -1.64
C PHE A 118 -0.71 -19.44 -2.12
N GLN A 119 -1.89 -19.62 -2.75
CA GLN A 119 -2.28 -20.89 -3.35
C GLN A 119 -1.29 -21.32 -4.44
N LYS A 120 -0.83 -20.40 -5.30
CA LYS A 120 0.21 -20.67 -6.31
C LYS A 120 1.58 -21.01 -5.70
N LYS A 121 1.80 -20.69 -4.43
CA LYS A 121 3.00 -21.09 -3.66
C LYS A 121 2.84 -22.44 -2.95
N GLY A 122 1.71 -23.12 -3.13
CA GLY A 122 1.44 -24.45 -2.59
C GLY A 122 0.82 -24.46 -1.21
N LEU A 123 0.40 -23.30 -0.68
CA LEU A 123 -0.27 -23.21 0.61
C LEU A 123 -1.78 -23.42 0.46
N LYS A 124 -2.40 -24.02 1.48
CA LYS A 124 -3.85 -24.15 1.58
C LYS A 124 -4.41 -22.82 2.10
N VAL A 125 -5.26 -22.17 1.30
CA VAL A 125 -5.78 -20.82 1.60
C VAL A 125 -7.30 -20.81 1.76
N GLY A 126 -7.77 -20.20 2.84
CA GLY A 126 -9.19 -19.93 3.11
C GLY A 126 -9.46 -18.43 3.13
N VAL A 127 -10.54 -18.00 2.48
CA VAL A 127 -10.99 -16.61 2.44
C VAL A 127 -12.31 -16.48 3.18
N ILE A 128 -12.40 -15.49 4.06
CA ILE A 128 -13.53 -15.25 4.95
C ILE A 128 -14.16 -13.90 4.60
N ALA A 129 -15.45 -13.91 4.23
CA ALA A 129 -16.23 -12.71 3.93
C ALA A 129 -16.83 -12.12 5.20
N ALA A 130 -16.17 -11.15 5.81
CA ALA A 130 -16.64 -10.41 6.98
C ALA A 130 -17.16 -8.99 6.64
N ASP A 131 -17.42 -8.70 5.36
CA ASP A 131 -18.18 -7.51 4.93
C ASP A 131 -19.68 -7.83 4.93
N THR A 132 -20.31 -7.68 6.10
CA THR A 132 -21.75 -7.87 6.30
C THR A 132 -22.58 -6.64 5.92
N PHE A 133 -21.93 -5.49 5.72
CA PHE A 133 -22.61 -4.20 5.51
C PHE A 133 -22.92 -3.92 4.03
N ARG A 134 -21.99 -4.25 3.12
CA ARG A 134 -22.12 -3.87 1.72
C ARG A 134 -22.98 -4.88 0.94
N PRO A 135 -24.09 -4.44 0.30
CA PRO A 135 -24.90 -5.32 -0.54
C PRO A 135 -24.07 -5.97 -1.66
N GLY A 136 -24.16 -7.29 -1.76
CA GLY A 136 -23.45 -8.08 -2.77
C GLY A 136 -21.95 -8.26 -2.53
N ALA A 137 -21.38 -7.80 -1.41
CA ALA A 137 -19.97 -8.05 -1.10
C ALA A 137 -19.69 -9.55 -0.90
N TYR A 138 -20.58 -10.26 -0.19
CA TYR A 138 -20.56 -11.71 -0.07
C TYR A 138 -20.52 -12.40 -1.45
N ASP A 139 -21.52 -12.12 -2.30
CA ASP A 139 -21.65 -12.76 -3.61
C ASP A 139 -20.44 -12.43 -4.53
N GLN A 140 -19.93 -11.19 -4.45
CA GLN A 140 -18.75 -10.76 -5.18
C GLN A 140 -17.51 -11.56 -4.77
N LEU A 141 -17.25 -11.69 -3.47
CA LEU A 141 -16.07 -12.41 -2.99
C LEU A 141 -16.19 -13.91 -3.24
N GLN A 142 -17.38 -14.47 -3.05
CA GLN A 142 -17.66 -15.87 -3.36
C GLN A 142 -17.32 -16.18 -4.81
N GLN A 143 -17.83 -15.38 -5.76
CA GLN A 143 -17.58 -15.58 -7.19
C GLN A 143 -16.08 -15.51 -7.52
N LEU A 144 -15.36 -14.51 -6.98
CA LEU A 144 -13.92 -14.37 -7.19
C LEU A 144 -13.11 -15.56 -6.64
N CYS A 145 -13.55 -16.14 -5.51
CA CYS A 145 -12.92 -17.32 -4.93
C CYS A 145 -13.23 -18.59 -5.74
N GLU A 146 -14.48 -18.78 -6.17
CA GLU A 146 -14.92 -19.91 -6.99
C GLU A 146 -14.19 -19.95 -8.33
N ASP A 147 -14.07 -18.82 -9.03
CA ASP A 147 -13.36 -18.70 -10.31
C ASP A 147 -11.90 -19.16 -10.23
N GLU A 148 -11.27 -19.04 -9.06
CA GLU A 148 -9.87 -19.41 -8.82
C GLU A 148 -9.70 -20.70 -7.99
N GLY A 149 -10.81 -21.36 -7.63
CA GLY A 149 -10.81 -22.59 -6.80
C GLY A 149 -10.26 -22.38 -5.39
N ILE A 150 -10.52 -21.21 -4.79
CA ILE A 150 -10.09 -20.84 -3.44
C ILE A 150 -11.20 -21.23 -2.45
N ALA A 151 -10.83 -21.80 -1.30
CA ALA A 151 -11.81 -22.12 -0.27
C ALA A 151 -12.39 -20.82 0.32
N PHE A 152 -13.71 -20.79 0.46
CA PHE A 152 -14.47 -19.59 0.82
C PHE A 152 -15.42 -19.89 1.97
N TYR A 153 -15.49 -18.96 2.93
CA TYR A 153 -16.44 -18.95 4.02
C TYR A 153 -17.12 -17.59 4.12
N GLY A 154 -18.41 -17.60 4.41
CA GLY A 154 -19.17 -16.44 4.80
C GLY A 154 -20.62 -16.83 5.04
N GLU A 155 -21.37 -15.94 5.68
CA GLU A 155 -22.77 -16.19 6.02
C GLU A 155 -23.65 -15.14 5.33
N LYS A 156 -24.34 -15.56 4.26
CA LYS A 156 -25.14 -14.64 3.45
C LYS A 156 -26.33 -14.10 4.27
N GLY A 157 -26.35 -12.78 4.46
CA GLY A 157 -27.41 -12.09 5.19
C GLY A 157 -27.21 -12.03 6.71
N GLU A 158 -26.08 -12.52 7.22
CA GLU A 158 -25.67 -12.29 8.61
C GLU A 158 -25.16 -10.86 8.77
N GLU A 159 -25.47 -10.23 9.91
CA GLU A 159 -25.06 -8.87 10.23
C GLU A 159 -23.85 -8.85 11.18
N ASP A 160 -23.66 -9.89 11.99
CA ASP A 160 -22.55 -10.04 12.94
C ASP A 160 -21.22 -10.36 12.25
N ALA A 161 -20.51 -9.32 11.80
CA ALA A 161 -19.19 -9.45 11.16
C ALA A 161 -18.15 -10.12 12.06
N VAL A 162 -18.21 -9.88 13.38
CA VAL A 162 -17.27 -10.44 14.36
C VAL A 162 -17.49 -11.95 14.49
N GLY A 163 -18.74 -12.37 14.61
CA GLY A 163 -19.11 -13.79 14.65
C GLY A 163 -18.76 -14.53 13.38
N VAL A 164 -19.02 -13.94 12.20
CA VAL A 164 -18.65 -14.53 10.91
C VAL A 164 -17.14 -14.71 10.80
N ALA A 165 -16.36 -13.70 11.21
CA ALA A 165 -14.91 -13.79 11.22
C ALA A 165 -14.41 -14.91 12.15
N ALA A 166 -14.97 -15.01 13.37
CA ALA A 166 -14.61 -16.04 14.34
C ALA A 166 -14.86 -17.46 13.81
N ARG A 167 -16.07 -17.71 13.32
CA ARG A 167 -16.47 -19.03 12.78
C ARG A 167 -15.70 -19.38 11.52
N GLY A 168 -15.37 -18.40 10.68
CA GLY A 168 -14.50 -18.60 9.52
C GLY A 168 -13.08 -19.04 9.88
N ILE A 169 -12.52 -18.50 10.98
CA ILE A 169 -11.19 -18.94 11.48
C ILE A 169 -11.24 -20.38 11.97
N GLU A 170 -12.33 -20.79 12.62
CA GLU A 170 -12.57 -22.17 13.06
C GLU A 170 -12.75 -23.13 11.88
N GLU A 171 -13.57 -22.77 10.88
CA GLU A 171 -13.76 -23.57 9.66
C GLU A 171 -12.43 -23.84 8.95
N PHE A 172 -11.56 -22.83 8.94
CA PHE A 172 -10.25 -22.91 8.31
C PHE A 172 -9.12 -23.23 9.31
N ASP A 173 -9.38 -23.90 10.45
CA ASP A 173 -8.34 -24.23 11.46
C ASP A 173 -7.08 -24.82 10.81
N ARG A 174 -7.30 -25.78 9.89
CA ARG A 174 -6.26 -26.59 9.24
C ARG A 174 -5.68 -25.99 7.98
N PHE A 175 -6.01 -24.75 7.65
CA PHE A 175 -5.47 -24.05 6.50
C PHE A 175 -4.22 -23.29 6.89
N ASP A 176 -3.27 -23.20 5.96
CA ASP A 176 -2.04 -22.46 6.20
C ASP A 176 -2.35 -20.97 6.26
N VAL A 177 -3.05 -20.42 5.25
CA VAL A 177 -3.32 -18.99 5.17
C VAL A 177 -4.82 -18.72 5.29
N LYS A 178 -5.19 -17.81 6.18
CA LYS A 178 -6.58 -17.38 6.42
C LYS A 178 -6.66 -15.90 6.14
N ILE A 179 -7.50 -15.48 5.18
CA ILE A 179 -7.61 -14.08 4.78
C ILE A 179 -9.02 -13.59 5.08
N VAL A 180 -9.15 -12.60 5.94
CA VAL A 180 -10.43 -12.00 6.33
C VAL A 180 -10.63 -10.69 5.57
N ASP A 181 -11.65 -10.64 4.70
CA ASP A 181 -12.08 -9.42 4.00
C ASP A 181 -13.08 -8.67 4.88
N THR A 182 -12.69 -7.52 5.44
CA THR A 182 -13.58 -6.73 6.29
C THR A 182 -14.37 -5.71 5.48
N ALA A 183 -15.45 -5.20 6.09
CA ALA A 183 -16.18 -4.07 5.54
C ALA A 183 -15.26 -2.88 5.24
N GLY A 184 -15.55 -2.21 4.13
CA GLY A 184 -14.98 -0.89 3.83
C GLY A 184 -16.01 0.18 3.98
N ARG A 185 -16.06 0.87 5.12
CA ARG A 185 -16.83 2.12 5.27
C ARG A 185 -15.88 3.31 5.28
N HIS A 186 -16.40 4.51 5.49
CA HIS A 186 -15.56 5.69 5.61
C HIS A 186 -14.79 5.66 6.94
N ALA A 187 -13.48 5.99 6.93
CA ALA A 187 -12.61 6.04 8.12
C ALA A 187 -12.97 7.14 9.14
N LEU A 188 -14.15 7.75 9.00
CA LEU A 188 -14.72 8.74 9.91
C LEU A 188 -15.87 8.15 10.75
N GLU A 189 -16.26 6.89 10.51
CA GLU A 189 -17.29 6.20 11.27
C GLU A 189 -16.63 5.46 12.44
N ASP A 190 -16.88 5.93 13.67
CA ASP A 190 -16.34 5.32 14.90
C ASP A 190 -16.79 3.85 15.03
N ASP A 191 -18.02 3.55 14.63
CA ASP A 191 -18.60 2.20 14.64
C ASP A 191 -17.79 1.21 13.77
N LEU A 192 -17.24 1.65 12.63
CA LEU A 192 -16.39 0.81 11.78
C LEU A 192 -15.09 0.46 12.50
N ILE A 193 -14.47 1.45 13.16
CA ILE A 193 -13.22 1.25 13.88
C ILE A 193 -13.43 0.25 15.02
N GLU A 194 -14.52 0.38 15.77
CA GLU A 194 -14.86 -0.54 16.84
C GLU A 194 -15.10 -1.97 16.31
N GLU A 195 -15.86 -2.13 15.23
CA GLU A 195 -16.07 -3.42 14.56
C GLU A 195 -14.74 -4.06 14.14
N MET A 196 -13.82 -3.28 13.56
CA MET A 196 -12.49 -3.75 13.16
C MET A 196 -11.63 -4.17 14.36
N ILE A 197 -11.66 -3.41 15.46
CA ILE A 197 -10.96 -3.76 16.70
C ILE A 197 -11.51 -5.08 17.25
N ASN A 198 -12.83 -5.25 17.24
CA ASN A 198 -13.48 -6.47 17.71
C ASN A 198 -13.13 -7.69 16.84
N ILE A 199 -13.15 -7.55 15.51
CA ILE A 199 -12.68 -8.59 14.58
C ILE A 199 -11.22 -8.95 14.89
N LYS A 200 -10.32 -7.96 14.98
CA LYS A 200 -8.90 -8.17 15.31
C LYS A 200 -8.74 -8.96 16.61
N ASN A 201 -9.49 -8.59 17.64
CA ASN A 201 -9.41 -9.22 18.97
C ASN A 201 -9.85 -10.68 18.96
N VAL A 202 -10.72 -11.09 18.05
CA VAL A 202 -11.21 -12.47 17.96
C VAL A 202 -10.34 -13.32 17.04
N ILE A 203 -9.89 -12.77 15.90
CA ILE A 203 -9.12 -13.55 14.90
C ILE A 203 -7.61 -13.55 15.15
N HIS A 204 -7.10 -12.63 15.99
CA HIS A 204 -5.68 -12.44 16.30
C HIS A 204 -4.77 -12.46 15.06
N PRO A 205 -4.91 -11.50 14.12
CA PRO A 205 -4.23 -11.57 12.83
C PRO A 205 -2.73 -11.28 12.97
N ASP A 206 -1.90 -12.10 12.29
CA ASP A 206 -0.46 -11.87 12.14
C ASP A 206 -0.18 -10.61 11.33
N HIS A 207 -1.02 -10.34 10.32
CA HIS A 207 -0.89 -9.18 9.44
C HIS A 207 -2.21 -8.44 9.26
N ARG A 208 -2.11 -7.11 9.23
CA ARG A 208 -3.22 -6.18 8.99
C ARG A 208 -2.87 -5.35 7.77
N PHE A 209 -3.41 -5.72 6.61
CA PHE A 209 -3.06 -5.08 5.34
C PHE A 209 -4.08 -4.01 4.98
N LEU A 210 -3.61 -2.77 4.98
CA LEU A 210 -4.38 -1.63 4.52
C LEU A 210 -4.33 -1.54 2.98
N VAL A 211 -5.49 -1.70 2.35
CA VAL A 211 -5.66 -1.53 0.91
C VAL A 211 -6.16 -0.12 0.61
N MET A 212 -5.40 0.60 -0.20
CA MET A 212 -5.66 1.98 -0.59
C MET A 212 -5.67 2.13 -2.11
N ASP A 213 -6.53 3.01 -2.61
CA ASP A 213 -6.47 3.44 -4.01
C ASP A 213 -5.26 4.36 -4.20
N ALA A 214 -4.44 4.08 -5.21
CA ALA A 214 -3.30 4.90 -5.58
C ALA A 214 -3.69 6.33 -6.02
N ALA A 215 -4.95 6.57 -6.41
CA ALA A 215 -5.46 7.87 -6.81
C ALA A 215 -5.83 8.80 -5.63
N ILE A 216 -5.80 8.31 -4.38
CA ILE A 216 -6.29 9.05 -3.20
C ILE A 216 -5.44 10.28 -2.82
N GLY A 217 -4.24 10.40 -3.38
CA GLY A 217 -3.36 11.56 -3.22
C GLY A 217 -2.97 11.83 -1.76
N GLN A 218 -3.06 13.10 -1.35
CA GLN A 218 -2.60 13.55 -0.02
C GLN A 218 -3.36 12.93 1.15
N GLN A 219 -4.60 12.50 0.96
CA GLN A 219 -5.40 11.90 2.02
C GLN A 219 -4.90 10.52 2.45
N ALA A 220 -4.00 9.90 1.67
CA ALA A 220 -3.46 8.59 1.97
C ALA A 220 -2.82 8.53 3.37
N GLY A 221 -1.99 9.52 3.70
CA GLY A 221 -1.22 9.53 4.94
C GLY A 221 -2.09 9.63 6.19
N GLU A 222 -3.12 10.47 6.16
CA GLU A 222 -4.03 10.62 7.30
C GLU A 222 -4.88 9.37 7.51
N GLN A 223 -5.38 8.76 6.43
CA GLN A 223 -6.15 7.53 6.52
C GLN A 223 -5.30 6.37 7.02
N ALA A 224 -4.09 6.20 6.48
CA ALA A 224 -3.18 5.15 6.92
C ALA A 224 -2.84 5.29 8.40
N LYS A 225 -2.60 6.52 8.86
CA LYS A 225 -2.35 6.80 10.27
C LYS A 225 -3.54 6.43 11.16
N ARG A 226 -4.77 6.81 10.79
CA ARG A 226 -5.97 6.48 11.58
C ARG A 226 -6.22 4.99 11.68
N PHE A 227 -6.12 4.26 10.57
CA PHE A 227 -6.23 2.81 10.60
C PHE A 227 -5.14 2.21 11.49
N HIS A 228 -3.89 2.65 11.34
CA HIS A 228 -2.79 2.17 12.17
C HIS A 228 -3.06 2.38 13.66
N GLU A 229 -3.41 3.60 14.09
CA GLU A 229 -3.71 3.92 15.50
C GLU A 229 -4.92 3.12 16.04
N ALA A 230 -5.88 2.78 15.19
CA ALA A 230 -7.06 2.02 15.59
C ALA A 230 -6.78 0.53 15.81
N ILE A 231 -5.97 -0.10 14.95
CA ILE A 231 -5.76 -1.56 14.97
C ILE A 231 -4.34 -1.97 15.34
N GLU A 232 -3.52 -1.07 15.88
CA GLU A 232 -2.16 -1.35 16.39
C GLU A 232 -2.15 -2.51 17.37
#